data_AF-A0A4Q3J3X6-F1
#
_entry.id   AF-A0A4Q3J3X6-F1
#
_cell.length_a   1.000
_cell.length_b   1.000
_cell.length_c   1.000
_cell.angle_alpha   90.00
_cell.angle_beta   90.00
_cell.angle_gamma   90.00
#
_symmetry.space_group_name_H-M   'P 1'
#
loop_
_entity.id
_entity.type
_entity.pdbx_description
1 polymer ?
#
loop_
_entity_poly.entity_id
_entity_poly.type
_entity_poly.pdbx_seq_one_letter_code
_entity_poly.pdbx_strand_id
1 'polypeptide(L)'
;DILLEPWQTLDLLPMLAGMQERGTPLGMRIWPANNIGYYGASEHILRPFGPFGGCGAGRTLLGLEANGDIKGCPSLPTDAYVGGNIRDHSLQQIWEQTAPLRFTRERTADDLWGYCRGCYYADTCLAGCSWTTHVLFGRPGNNPYCVHRATEMLREGKRERLVQVSSAGGRPFDHGHFEIVVEDWPADELAARQAAIV
;
A
#
# COMPACT_ATOMS: atom_id res chain seq x y z
N ASP A 1 -10.87 11.09 -15.10
CA ASP A 1 -10.59 10.56 -13.75
C ASP A 1 -10.28 9.08 -13.82
N ILE A 2 -9.03 8.69 -13.55
CA ILE A 2 -8.59 7.28 -13.50
C ILE A 2 -8.01 7.06 -12.10
N LEU A 3 -8.89 6.78 -11.13
CA LEU A 3 -8.53 6.30 -9.80
C LEU A 3 -8.95 4.84 -9.70
N LEU A 4 -8.02 3.97 -9.30
CA LEU A 4 -8.36 2.58 -8.98
C LEU A 4 -9.18 2.60 -7.69
N GLU A 5 -10.36 1.97 -7.70
CA GLU A 5 -11.16 1.79 -6.49
C GLU A 5 -10.70 0.55 -5.72
N PRO A 6 -10.77 0.54 -4.38
CA PRO A 6 -10.34 -0.59 -3.54
C PRO A 6 -10.92 -1.94 -3.98
N TRP A 7 -12.22 -1.99 -4.27
CA TRP A 7 -12.89 -3.21 -4.71
C TRP A 7 -12.41 -3.72 -6.07
N GLN A 8 -11.86 -2.85 -6.93
CA GLN A 8 -11.34 -3.25 -8.24
C GLN A 8 -10.08 -4.09 -8.14
N THR A 9 -9.44 -4.18 -6.96
CA THR A 9 -8.36 -5.14 -6.73
C THR A 9 -8.79 -6.59 -6.91
N LEU A 10 -10.10 -6.89 -6.74
CA LEU A 10 -10.69 -8.20 -7.01
C LEU A 10 -10.58 -8.60 -8.49
N ASP A 11 -10.63 -7.63 -9.40
CA ASP A 11 -10.53 -7.85 -10.84
C ASP A 11 -9.07 -7.72 -11.33
N LEU A 12 -8.36 -6.72 -10.81
CA LEU A 12 -7.01 -6.37 -11.23
C LEU A 12 -6.01 -7.49 -10.92
N LEU A 13 -6.04 -8.06 -9.72
CA LEU A 13 -5.01 -8.99 -9.27
C LEU A 13 -5.05 -10.33 -10.04
N PRO A 14 -6.23 -10.96 -10.28
CA PRO A 14 -6.34 -12.11 -11.17
C PRO A 14 -5.92 -11.80 -12.61
N MET A 15 -6.26 -10.62 -13.13
CA MET A 15 -5.83 -10.19 -14.47
C MET A 15 -4.29 -10.14 -14.56
N LEU A 16 -3.62 -9.51 -13.59
CA LEU A 16 -2.17 -9.45 -13.53
C LEU A 16 -1.55 -10.85 -13.41
N ALA A 17 -2.18 -11.74 -12.64
CA ALA A 17 -1.72 -13.12 -12.49
C ALA A 17 -1.78 -13.89 -13.82
N GLY A 18 -2.89 -13.81 -14.55
CA GLY A 18 -3.01 -14.42 -15.87
C GLY A 18 -2.03 -13.84 -16.89
N MET A 19 -1.73 -12.54 -16.81
CA MET A 19 -0.66 -11.94 -17.63
C MET A 19 0.73 -12.45 -17.22
N GLN A 20 1.00 -12.62 -15.94
CA GLN A 20 2.27 -13.15 -15.41
C GLN A 20 2.51 -14.59 -15.87
N GLU A 21 1.49 -15.44 -15.82
CA GLU A 21 1.54 -16.82 -16.29
C GLU A 21 1.82 -16.91 -17.79
N ARG A 22 1.18 -16.05 -18.60
CA ARG A 22 1.42 -15.98 -20.05
C ARG A 22 2.77 -15.38 -20.40
N GLY A 23 3.23 -14.39 -19.63
CA GLY A 23 4.47 -13.66 -19.87
C GLY A 23 5.72 -14.46 -19.48
N THR A 24 5.65 -15.25 -18.40
CA THR A 24 6.83 -15.94 -17.85
C THR A 24 7.51 -16.87 -18.88
N PRO A 25 6.78 -17.72 -19.63
CA PRO A 25 7.38 -18.55 -20.69
C PRO A 25 8.04 -17.75 -21.83
N LEU A 26 7.63 -16.49 -22.00
CA LEU A 26 8.15 -15.56 -23.01
C LEU A 26 9.31 -14.70 -22.46
N GLY A 27 9.77 -14.95 -21.23
CA GLY A 27 10.81 -14.16 -20.58
C GLY A 27 10.33 -12.79 -20.07
N MET A 28 9.02 -12.56 -20.01
CA MET A 28 8.42 -11.33 -19.48
C MET A 28 7.93 -11.54 -18.05
N ARG A 29 8.30 -10.63 -17.14
CA ARG A 29 7.86 -10.65 -15.75
C ARG A 29 7.09 -9.38 -15.41
N ILE A 30 5.96 -9.57 -14.74
CA ILE A 30 5.12 -8.54 -14.15
C ILE A 30 5.43 -8.49 -12.67
N TRP A 31 5.74 -7.30 -12.19
CA TRP A 31 5.90 -7.04 -10.77
C TRP A 31 4.81 -6.06 -10.33
N PRO A 32 3.73 -6.54 -9.67
CA PRO A 32 2.77 -5.62 -9.09
C PRO A 32 3.50 -4.80 -8.03
N ALA A 33 3.50 -3.49 -8.24
CA ALA A 33 4.19 -2.54 -7.38
C ALA A 33 3.81 -2.75 -5.90
N ASN A 34 4.68 -2.28 -5.00
CA ASN A 34 4.61 -2.59 -3.57
C ASN A 34 3.37 -2.03 -2.86
N ASN A 35 2.47 -1.33 -3.57
CA ASN A 35 1.31 -0.60 -3.06
C ASN A 35 -0.06 -1.30 -3.25
N ILE A 36 -0.13 -2.40 -3.99
CA ILE A 36 -1.38 -3.12 -4.27
C ILE A 36 -1.27 -4.64 -4.03
N GLY A 37 -2.39 -5.26 -3.67
CA GLY A 37 -2.51 -6.72 -3.53
C GLY A 37 -2.51 -7.19 -2.08
N TYR A 38 -1.59 -8.06 -1.70
CA TYR A 38 -1.43 -8.66 -0.37
C TYR A 38 -2.43 -9.77 -0.02
N TYR A 39 -1.88 -10.95 0.32
CA TYR A 39 -2.57 -12.08 0.95
C TYR A 39 -3.82 -12.58 0.20
N GLY A 40 -3.84 -12.45 -1.13
CA GLY A 40 -4.91 -12.99 -1.99
C GLY A 40 -4.54 -14.33 -2.64
N ALA A 41 -5.50 -14.94 -3.35
CA ALA A 41 -5.31 -16.22 -4.05
C ALA A 41 -4.12 -16.20 -5.03
N SER A 42 -3.95 -15.10 -5.76
CA SER A 42 -2.86 -14.93 -6.74
C SER A 42 -1.51 -14.51 -6.14
N GLU A 43 -1.37 -14.43 -4.82
CA GLU A 43 -0.15 -13.96 -4.16
C GLU A 43 1.08 -14.77 -4.57
N HIS A 44 0.95 -16.10 -4.65
CA HIS A 44 2.05 -17.00 -5.02
C HIS A 44 2.51 -16.85 -6.49
N ILE A 45 1.63 -16.41 -7.39
CA ILE A 45 1.95 -16.12 -8.80
C ILE A 45 2.68 -14.79 -8.90
N LEU A 46 2.15 -13.78 -8.21
CA LEU A 46 2.59 -12.39 -8.31
C LEU A 46 3.81 -12.07 -7.45
N ARG A 47 3.97 -12.77 -6.31
CA ARG A 47 5.06 -12.63 -5.35
C ARG A 47 5.56 -14.03 -4.93
N PRO A 48 6.27 -14.74 -5.82
CA PRO A 48 6.72 -16.12 -5.58
C PRO A 48 7.78 -16.25 -4.48
N PHE A 49 8.36 -15.15 -4.01
CA PHE A 49 9.37 -15.12 -2.95
C PHE A 49 8.79 -14.95 -1.54
N GLY A 50 7.46 -15.02 -1.42
CA GLY A 50 6.73 -14.90 -0.16
C GLY A 50 5.81 -13.69 -0.12
N PRO A 51 4.84 -13.69 0.81
CA PRO A 51 3.91 -12.58 0.95
C PRO A 51 4.64 -11.31 1.40
N PHE A 52 3.98 -10.17 1.19
CA PHE A 52 4.53 -8.88 1.60
C PHE A 52 4.78 -8.79 3.12
N GLY A 53 6.05 -8.76 3.52
CA GLY A 53 6.48 -8.73 4.94
C GLY A 53 6.61 -7.33 5.55
N GLY A 54 5.85 -6.36 5.05
CA GLY A 54 5.85 -4.99 5.57
C GLY A 54 6.71 -3.99 4.78
N CYS A 55 6.60 -2.72 5.17
CA CYS A 55 7.23 -1.61 4.46
C CYS A 55 8.76 -1.64 4.63
N GLY A 56 9.50 -1.75 3.52
CA GLY A 56 10.97 -1.70 3.50
C GLY A 56 11.58 -0.31 3.64
N ALA A 57 10.75 0.73 3.77
CA ALA A 57 11.22 2.13 3.85
C ALA A 57 12.13 2.28 5.06
N GLY A 58 13.39 2.62 4.85
CA GLY A 58 14.34 2.61 5.93
C GLY A 58 14.55 1.20 6.53
N ARG A 59 14.70 0.19 5.69
CA ARG A 59 15.17 -1.13 6.15
C ARG A 59 16.07 -1.70 5.08
N THR A 60 15.54 -1.71 3.88
CA THR A 60 16.20 -2.24 2.68
C THR A 60 16.31 -1.19 1.57
N LEU A 61 15.75 0.00 1.78
CA LEU A 61 15.77 1.11 0.83
C LEU A 61 15.82 2.46 1.54
N LEU A 62 16.35 3.45 0.81
CA LEU A 62 16.43 4.85 1.18
C LEU A 62 16.17 5.71 -0.06
N GLY A 63 15.66 6.92 0.14
CA GLY A 63 15.55 7.96 -0.87
C GLY A 63 16.53 9.09 -0.58
N LEU A 64 17.16 9.60 -1.64
CA LEU A 64 17.97 10.82 -1.64
C LEU A 64 17.33 11.79 -2.64
N GLU A 65 16.83 12.92 -2.16
CA GLU A 65 16.33 14.00 -3.00
C GLU A 65 17.49 14.84 -3.56
N ALA A 66 17.23 15.57 -4.64
CA ALA A 66 18.26 16.36 -5.33
C ALA A 66 18.92 17.43 -4.43
N ASN A 67 18.16 17.96 -3.47
CA ASN A 67 18.62 18.93 -2.47
C ASN A 67 19.39 18.29 -1.31
N GLY A 68 19.59 16.96 -1.30
CA GLY A 68 20.32 16.23 -0.26
C GLY A 68 19.47 15.59 0.82
N ASP A 69 18.15 15.80 0.81
CA ASP A 69 17.29 15.27 1.84
C ASP A 69 17.18 13.74 1.77
N ILE A 70 17.23 13.10 2.94
CA ILE A 70 17.18 11.66 3.09
C ILE A 70 15.82 11.24 3.65
N LYS A 71 15.18 10.28 2.99
CA LYS A 71 13.90 9.66 3.38
C LYS A 71 14.02 8.15 3.45
N GLY A 72 13.13 7.51 4.22
CA GLY A 72 13.05 6.04 4.24
C GLY A 72 12.63 5.44 2.89
N CYS A 73 11.89 6.19 2.07
CA CYS A 73 11.48 5.80 0.73
C CYS A 73 11.40 7.04 -0.16
N PRO A 74 11.87 6.99 -1.42
CA PRO A 74 11.87 8.15 -2.30
C PRO A 74 10.46 8.72 -2.53
N SER A 75 9.42 7.87 -2.52
CA SER A 75 8.03 8.28 -2.76
C SER A 75 7.37 8.95 -1.56
N LEU A 76 7.85 8.74 -0.33
CA LEU A 76 7.22 9.29 0.88
C LEU A 76 7.21 10.83 0.85
N PRO A 77 6.16 11.48 1.38
CA PRO A 77 6.09 12.94 1.42
C PRO A 77 7.28 13.59 2.12
N THR A 78 7.80 14.66 1.52
CA THR A 78 9.02 15.33 2.00
C THR A 78 8.79 15.98 3.37
N ASP A 79 7.66 16.64 3.56
CA ASP A 79 7.34 17.36 4.81
C ASP A 79 7.25 16.46 6.04
N ALA A 80 6.77 15.21 5.87
CA ALA A 80 6.59 14.26 6.96
C ALA A 80 7.74 13.25 7.12
N TYR A 81 8.52 12.97 6.07
CA TYR A 81 9.45 11.82 6.06
C TYR A 81 10.92 12.14 5.83
N VAL A 82 11.32 13.41 5.70
CA VAL A 82 12.74 13.77 5.71
C VAL A 82 13.31 13.62 7.11
N GLY A 83 14.35 12.79 7.25
CA GLY A 83 15.09 12.64 8.51
C GLY A 83 16.21 13.65 8.69
N GLY A 84 16.74 14.18 7.60
CA GLY A 84 17.86 15.11 7.60
C GLY A 84 18.49 15.22 6.21
N ASN A 85 19.48 16.11 6.08
CA ASN A 85 20.20 16.34 4.84
C ASN A 85 21.61 15.74 4.89
N ILE A 86 22.02 15.05 3.82
CA ILE A 86 23.33 14.38 3.74
C ILE A 86 24.51 15.37 3.72
N ARG A 87 24.26 16.65 3.44
CA ARG A 87 25.29 17.70 3.47
C ARG A 87 25.63 18.14 4.90
N ASP A 88 24.73 17.92 5.85
CA ASP A 88 24.86 18.39 7.24
C ASP A 88 25.21 17.26 8.22
N HIS A 89 24.76 16.04 7.93
CA HIS A 89 24.94 14.87 8.79
C HIS A 89 25.40 13.65 8.00
N SER A 90 26.13 12.74 8.66
CA SER A 90 26.45 11.46 8.04
C SER A 90 25.19 10.62 7.81
N LEU A 91 25.21 9.78 6.77
CA LEU A 91 24.08 8.88 6.49
C LEU A 91 23.77 7.99 7.70
N GLN A 92 24.79 7.50 8.40
CA GLN A 92 24.63 6.66 9.59
C GLN A 92 23.86 7.39 10.69
N GLN A 93 24.20 8.65 11.00
CA GLN A 93 23.49 9.43 12.00
C GLN A 93 22.02 9.65 11.60
N ILE A 94 21.76 10.04 10.35
CA ILE A 94 20.39 10.20 9.85
C ILE A 94 19.64 8.87 9.99
N TRP A 95 20.29 7.77 9.64
CA TRP A 95 19.71 6.42 9.63
C TRP A 95 19.34 5.90 11.02
N GLU A 96 20.25 6.05 11.99
CA GLU A 96 20.13 5.48 13.32
C GLU A 96 19.32 6.36 14.27
N GLN A 97 19.27 7.67 14.06
CA GLN A 97 18.84 8.62 15.09
C GLN A 97 17.56 9.38 14.75
N THR A 98 17.10 9.36 13.49
CA THR A 98 15.96 10.18 13.06
C THR A 98 14.67 9.37 13.01
N ALA A 99 13.61 9.86 13.69
CA ALA A 99 12.31 9.18 13.74
C ALA A 99 11.70 8.90 12.34
N PRO A 100 11.77 9.82 11.36
CA PRO A 100 11.26 9.59 10.00
C PRO A 100 11.93 8.43 9.26
N LEU A 101 13.12 8.01 9.69
CA LEU A 101 13.85 6.88 9.09
C LEU A 101 13.66 5.62 9.92
N ARG A 102 13.24 5.71 11.19
CA ARG A 102 13.05 4.60 12.13
C ARG A 102 11.65 4.03 12.18
N PHE A 103 10.65 4.76 11.71
CA PHE A 103 9.24 4.41 11.92
C PHE A 103 8.83 2.99 11.48
N THR A 104 9.46 2.40 10.45
CA THR A 104 9.17 1.01 10.01
C THR A 104 9.91 -0.07 10.82
N ARG A 105 10.98 0.29 11.53
CA ARG A 105 11.68 -0.60 12.48
C ARG A 105 10.91 -0.75 13.79
N GLU A 106 10.13 0.27 14.12
CA GLU A 106 9.42 0.37 15.39
C GLU A 106 7.93 0.07 15.26
N ARG A 107 7.42 0.01 14.02
CA ARG A 107 6.00 -0.22 13.78
C ARG A 107 5.54 -1.57 14.31
N THR A 108 4.42 -1.55 15.01
CA THR A 108 3.69 -2.75 15.44
C THR A 108 2.24 -2.70 14.94
N ALA A 109 1.45 -3.73 15.27
CA ALA A 109 0.01 -3.70 15.05
C ALA A 109 -0.68 -2.53 15.77
N ASP A 110 -0.09 -1.99 16.84
CA ASP A 110 -0.67 -0.88 17.61
C ASP A 110 -0.68 0.45 16.86
N ASP A 111 0.18 0.62 15.86
CA ASP A 111 0.20 1.78 14.98
C ASP A 111 -0.85 1.72 13.86
N LEU A 112 -1.46 0.54 13.66
CA LEU A 112 -2.47 0.32 12.64
C LEU A 112 -3.82 0.86 13.09
N TRP A 113 -4.65 1.22 12.11
CA TRP A 113 -5.99 1.77 12.32
C TRP A 113 -6.95 1.25 11.24
N GLY A 114 -8.25 1.50 11.44
CA GLY A 114 -9.29 1.01 10.53
C GLY A 114 -9.26 -0.52 10.37
N TYR A 115 -9.51 -0.99 9.15
CA TYR A 115 -9.58 -2.42 8.83
C TYR A 115 -8.29 -3.16 9.19
N CYS A 116 -7.12 -2.56 8.89
CA CYS A 116 -5.84 -3.23 9.10
C CYS A 116 -5.53 -3.52 10.57
N ARG A 117 -6.09 -2.76 11.53
CA ARG A 117 -5.88 -3.03 12.96
C ARG A 117 -6.54 -4.33 13.43
N GLY A 118 -7.71 -4.66 12.87
CA GLY A 118 -8.44 -5.88 13.21
C GLY A 118 -8.14 -7.07 12.29
N CYS A 119 -7.25 -6.90 11.30
CA CYS A 119 -6.97 -7.91 10.30
C CYS A 119 -6.15 -9.08 10.89
N TYR A 120 -6.46 -10.31 10.47
CA TYR A 120 -5.71 -11.52 10.82
C TYR A 120 -4.20 -11.40 10.55
N TYR A 121 -3.80 -10.64 9.52
CA TYR A 121 -2.40 -10.44 9.15
C TYR A 121 -1.74 -9.20 9.78
N ALA A 122 -2.38 -8.53 10.75
CA ALA A 122 -1.92 -7.25 11.29
C ALA A 122 -0.44 -7.24 11.70
N ASP A 123 -0.01 -8.22 12.49
CA ASP A 123 1.36 -8.31 13.03
C ASP A 123 2.43 -8.61 11.96
N THR A 124 2.04 -9.25 10.85
CA THR A 124 2.98 -9.64 9.79
C THR A 124 3.03 -8.60 8.66
N CYS A 125 1.86 -8.10 8.25
CA CYS A 125 1.72 -7.20 7.11
C CYS A 125 2.06 -5.75 7.46
N LEU A 126 1.69 -5.30 8.67
CA LEU A 126 1.82 -3.92 9.12
C LEU A 126 1.24 -2.88 8.14
N ALA A 127 0.09 -3.23 7.54
CA ALA A 127 -0.70 -2.45 6.59
C ALA A 127 -0.01 -2.07 5.26
N GLY A 128 0.86 -2.92 4.74
CA GLY A 128 1.35 -2.78 3.37
C GLY A 128 2.23 -1.54 3.14
N CYS A 129 2.09 -0.89 1.99
CA CYS A 129 2.85 0.31 1.66
C CYS A 129 2.44 1.54 2.49
N SER A 130 3.38 2.06 3.27
CA SER A 130 3.20 3.30 4.05
C SER A 130 2.90 4.51 3.19
N TRP A 131 3.56 4.62 2.02
CA TRP A 131 3.36 5.74 1.10
C TRP A 131 1.90 5.82 0.65
N THR A 132 1.34 4.71 0.19
CA THR A 132 -0.04 4.62 -0.31
C THR A 132 -1.06 5.07 0.73
N THR A 133 -0.92 4.59 1.97
CA THR A 133 -1.83 5.01 3.03
C THR A 133 -1.61 6.48 3.37
N HIS A 134 -0.38 6.97 3.42
CA HIS A 134 -0.12 8.38 3.75
C HIS A 134 -0.65 9.33 2.68
N VAL A 135 -0.41 9.09 1.39
CA VAL A 135 -0.89 10.00 0.33
C VAL A 135 -2.41 9.99 0.18
N LEU A 136 -3.09 8.96 0.68
CA LEU A 136 -4.54 8.93 0.76
C LEU A 136 -5.06 9.60 2.04
N PHE A 137 -4.46 9.29 3.20
CA PHE A 137 -5.08 9.56 4.51
C PHE A 137 -4.25 10.45 5.46
N GLY A 138 -3.10 10.95 5.01
CA GLY A 138 -2.18 11.77 5.83
C GLY A 138 -1.41 11.02 6.92
N ARG A 139 -1.58 9.70 7.02
CA ARG A 139 -0.84 8.83 7.95
C ARG A 139 -0.76 7.40 7.42
N PRO A 140 0.25 6.61 7.78
CA PRO A 140 0.33 5.19 7.42
C PRO A 140 -0.59 4.32 8.29
N GLY A 141 -0.77 3.04 7.95
CA GLY A 141 -1.41 2.05 8.84
C GLY A 141 -2.78 1.48 8.43
N ASN A 142 -3.31 1.78 7.22
CA ASN A 142 -4.61 1.28 6.77
C ASN A 142 -4.74 1.26 5.24
N ASN A 143 -4.03 0.36 4.54
CA ASN A 143 -4.00 0.35 3.08
C ASN A 143 -5.33 -0.20 2.49
N PRO A 144 -6.02 0.56 1.60
CA PRO A 144 -7.29 0.14 1.03
C PRO A 144 -7.12 -0.76 -0.20
N TYR A 145 -5.95 -0.79 -0.84
CA TYR A 145 -5.68 -1.63 -2.01
C TYR A 145 -5.22 -3.04 -1.64
N CYS A 146 -5.78 -3.57 -0.54
CA CYS A 146 -5.53 -4.91 -0.07
C CYS A 146 -6.58 -5.87 -0.65
N VAL A 147 -6.18 -6.86 -1.46
CA VAL A 147 -7.12 -7.79 -2.09
C VAL A 147 -7.75 -8.72 -1.04
N HIS A 148 -7.02 -9.10 0.01
CA HIS A 148 -7.60 -9.83 1.14
C HIS A 148 -8.75 -9.03 1.79
N ARG A 149 -8.52 -7.74 2.08
CA ARG A 149 -9.55 -6.84 2.60
C ARG A 149 -10.76 -6.75 1.68
N ALA A 150 -10.54 -6.56 0.37
CA ALA A 150 -11.62 -6.49 -0.60
C ALA A 150 -12.42 -7.81 -0.68
N THR A 151 -11.75 -8.96 -0.55
CA THR A 151 -12.39 -10.27 -0.49
C THR A 151 -13.26 -10.45 0.75
N GLU A 152 -12.78 -10.07 1.94
CA GLU A 152 -13.59 -10.13 3.16
C GLU A 152 -14.78 -9.17 3.08
N MET A 153 -14.59 -7.95 2.58
CA MET A 153 -15.69 -7.01 2.34
C MET A 153 -16.76 -7.61 1.42
N LEU A 154 -16.37 -8.27 0.33
CA LEU A 154 -17.32 -8.92 -0.57
C LEU A 154 -18.10 -10.04 0.13
N ARG A 155 -17.47 -10.82 1.01
CA ARG A 155 -18.16 -11.86 1.80
C ARG A 155 -19.25 -11.26 2.70
N GLU A 156 -19.01 -10.06 3.22
CA GLU A 156 -19.99 -9.30 4.01
C GLU A 156 -21.01 -8.54 3.14
N GLY A 157 -20.94 -8.65 1.82
CA GLY A 157 -21.82 -7.91 0.91
C GLY A 157 -21.48 -6.41 0.82
N LYS A 158 -20.24 -6.03 1.15
CA LYS A 158 -19.75 -4.66 1.17
C LYS A 158 -18.67 -4.42 0.09
N ARG A 159 -18.50 -3.16 -0.29
CA ARG A 159 -17.36 -2.68 -1.07
C ARG A 159 -16.92 -1.31 -0.60
N GLU A 160 -15.67 -0.97 -0.93
CA GLU A 160 -15.06 0.29 -0.54
C GLU A 160 -14.76 1.14 -1.77
N ARG A 161 -15.01 2.45 -1.63
CA ARG A 161 -14.71 3.47 -2.64
C ARG A 161 -13.89 4.58 -2.00
N LEU A 162 -12.97 5.19 -2.75
CA LEU A 162 -12.24 6.36 -2.31
C LEU A 162 -12.95 7.63 -2.79
N VAL A 163 -13.08 8.61 -1.89
CA VAL A 163 -13.62 9.94 -2.18
C VAL A 163 -12.53 10.95 -1.93
N GLN A 164 -12.15 11.74 -2.93
CA GLN A 164 -11.24 12.85 -2.71
C GLN A 164 -11.94 13.95 -1.90
N VAL A 165 -11.34 14.32 -0.77
CA VAL A 165 -11.81 15.39 0.12
C VAL A 165 -11.05 16.69 -0.14
N SER A 166 -9.76 16.59 -0.45
CA SER A 166 -8.95 17.76 -0.83
C SER A 166 -7.91 17.42 -1.89
N SER A 167 -7.60 18.41 -2.73
CA SER A 167 -6.52 18.33 -3.71
C SER A 167 -5.16 18.56 -3.04
N ALA A 168 -4.11 18.08 -3.69
CA ALA A 168 -2.75 18.39 -3.29
C ALA A 168 -2.44 19.88 -3.52
N GLY A 169 -1.47 20.42 -2.78
CA GLY A 169 -1.07 21.82 -2.86
C GLY A 169 -0.20 22.18 -4.09
N GLY A 170 0.22 21.19 -4.88
CA GLY A 170 1.08 21.34 -6.06
C GLY A 170 2.58 21.41 -5.76
N ARG A 171 3.02 21.06 -4.53
CA ARG A 171 4.44 20.98 -4.17
C ARG A 171 5.01 19.60 -4.49
N PRO A 172 6.31 19.47 -4.81
CA PRO A 172 6.93 18.16 -4.97
C PRO A 172 6.69 17.26 -3.75
N PHE A 173 6.30 16.01 -4.00
CA PHE A 173 5.98 15.01 -2.98
C PHE A 173 4.86 15.38 -2.00
N ASP A 174 3.99 16.32 -2.36
CA ASP A 174 2.77 16.54 -1.58
C ASP A 174 1.67 15.53 -1.95
N HIS A 175 0.52 15.67 -1.27
CA HIS A 175 -0.61 14.79 -1.47
C HIS A 175 -1.92 15.53 -1.15
N GLY A 176 -3.02 15.00 -1.69
CA GLY A 176 -4.36 15.41 -1.30
C GLY A 176 -4.83 14.64 -0.07
N HIS A 177 -6.14 14.62 0.13
CA HIS A 177 -6.78 13.79 1.15
C HIS A 177 -7.96 13.05 0.55
N PHE A 178 -8.14 11.81 0.97
CA PHE A 178 -9.20 10.92 0.56
C PHE A 178 -9.87 10.31 1.79
N GLU A 179 -11.12 9.93 1.65
CA GLU A 179 -11.84 9.13 2.64
C GLU A 179 -12.29 7.81 2.03
N ILE A 180 -12.44 6.79 2.89
CA ILE A 180 -12.99 5.50 2.51
C ILE A 180 -14.49 5.53 2.77
N VAL A 181 -15.29 5.32 1.73
CA VAL A 181 -16.73 5.07 1.85
C VAL A 181 -16.95 3.56 1.73
N VAL A 182 -17.57 2.98 2.75
CA VAL A 182 -18.06 1.59 2.73
C VAL A 182 -19.52 1.62 2.31
N GLU A 183 -19.85 0.89 1.25
CA GLU A 183 -21.21 0.81 0.71
C GLU A 183 -21.60 -0.65 0.45
N ASP A 184 -22.90 -0.89 0.33
CA ASP A 184 -23.41 -2.20 -0.07
C ASP A 184 -22.98 -2.51 -1.51
N TRP A 185 -22.65 -3.77 -1.74
CA TRP A 185 -22.50 -4.29 -3.08
C TRP A 185 -23.87 -4.26 -3.79
N PRO A 186 -23.96 -3.80 -5.06
CA PRO A 186 -25.19 -3.88 -5.84
C PRO A 186 -25.81 -5.29 -5.82
N ALA A 187 -27.08 -5.38 -5.43
CA ALA A 187 -27.75 -6.65 -5.15
C ALA A 187 -27.78 -7.58 -6.38
N ASP A 188 -27.82 -7.00 -7.58
CA ASP A 188 -27.86 -7.70 -8.86
C ASP A 188 -26.50 -8.29 -9.30
N GLU A 189 -25.38 -7.80 -8.78
CA GLU A 189 -24.06 -8.39 -9.07
C GLU A 189 -23.40 -9.11 -7.87
N LEU A 190 -23.88 -8.90 -6.63
CA LEU A 190 -23.28 -9.50 -5.42
C LEU A 190 -23.16 -11.03 -5.51
N ALA A 191 -24.24 -11.74 -5.86
CA ALA A 191 -24.25 -13.19 -5.91
C ALA A 191 -23.25 -13.74 -6.95
N ALA A 192 -23.19 -13.12 -8.12
CA ALA A 192 -22.24 -13.49 -9.17
C ALA A 192 -20.79 -13.25 -8.74
N ARG A 193 -20.54 -12.13 -8.05
CA ARG A 193 -19.22 -11.77 -7.54
C ARG A 193 -18.75 -12.72 -6.45
N GLN A 194 -19.60 -13.05 -5.48
CA GLN A 194 -19.24 -13.99 -4.42
C GLN A 194 -18.92 -15.38 -4.98
N ALA A 195 -19.66 -15.84 -5.99
CA ALA A 195 -19.39 -17.10 -6.67
C ALA A 195 -18.05 -17.13 -7.42
N ALA A 196 -17.51 -15.97 -7.81
CA ALA A 196 -16.24 -15.88 -8.55
C ALA A 196 -14.98 -15.89 -7.67
N ILE A 197 -15.13 -15.81 -6.33
CA ILE A 197 -14.00 -15.77 -5.38
C ILE A 197 -13.86 -17.08 -4.56
N VAL A 198 -14.81 -18.01 -4.70
CA VAL A 198 -14.74 -19.39 -4.17
C VAL A 198 -13.88 -20.24 -5.09
#